data_AF-A0A0A0BVI0-F1
#
_entry.id   AF-A0A0A0BVI0-F1
#
_cell.length_a   1.000
_cell.length_b   1.000
_cell.length_c   1.000
_cell.angle_alpha   90.00
_cell.angle_beta   90.00
_cell.angle_gamma   90.00
#
_symmetry.space_group_name_H-M   'P 1'
#
loop_
_entity.id
_entity.type
_entity.pdbx_description
1 polymer ?
#
loop_
_entity_poly.entity_id
_entity_poly.type
_entity_poly.pdbx_seq_one_letter_code
_entity_poly.pdbx_strand_id
1 'polypeptide(L)' 'MTQPPDAQPELACPLCGYQGFTRQHSRQDSMWGFTSHRMTLLICDRCRYVLHFYDGNSIFDID' A
#
# COMPACT_ATOMS: atom_id res chain seq x y z
N MET A 1 10.66 -29.42 -9.93
CA MET A 1 11.30 -28.12 -9.61
C MET A 1 10.82 -27.76 -8.22
N THR A 2 11.63 -28.05 -7.19
CA THR A 2 11.24 -27.93 -5.78
C THR A 2 11.56 -26.51 -5.33
N GLN A 3 10.54 -25.68 -5.10
CA GLN A 3 10.72 -24.32 -4.57
C GLN A 3 11.11 -24.43 -3.07
N PRO A 4 12.23 -23.84 -2.63
CA PRO A 4 12.64 -23.87 -1.23
C PRO A 4 11.64 -23.10 -0.32
N PRO A 5 11.55 -23.47 0.97
CA PRO A 5 10.54 -22.92 1.87
C PRO A 5 10.82 -21.45 2.17
N ASP A 6 9.79 -20.62 2.02
CA ASP A 6 9.60 -19.33 2.70
C ASP A 6 10.72 -18.28 2.57
N ALA A 7 11.18 -18.01 1.35
CA ALA A 7 11.69 -16.66 1.06
C ALA A 7 10.47 -15.74 0.87
N GLN A 8 9.93 -15.19 1.97
CA GLN A 8 8.97 -14.09 1.85
C GLN A 8 9.66 -12.97 1.06
N PRO A 9 9.10 -12.53 -0.09
CA PRO A 9 9.74 -11.51 -0.88
C PRO A 9 9.85 -10.23 -0.03
N GLU A 10 11.09 -9.86 0.33
CA GLU A 10 11.35 -8.61 1.03
C GLU A 10 10.96 -7.45 0.11
N LEU A 11 10.10 -6.57 0.61
CA LEU A 11 9.68 -5.40 -0.15
C LEU A 11 10.90 -4.48 -0.33
N ALA A 12 11.29 -4.22 -1.58
CA ALA A 12 12.38 -3.32 -1.92
C ALA A 12 11.90 -2.19 -2.85
N CYS A 13 12.48 -1.01 -2.69
CA CYS A 13 12.11 0.14 -3.51
C CYS A 13 12.49 -0.14 -4.97
N PRO A 14 11.55 -0.04 -5.94
CA PRO A 14 11.85 -0.36 -7.34
C PRO A 14 12.82 0.62 -7.99
N LEU A 15 13.06 1.79 -7.39
CA LEU A 15 14.00 2.78 -7.91
C LEU A 15 15.41 2.69 -7.31
N CYS A 16 15.55 2.36 -6.03
CA CYS A 16 16.85 2.43 -5.34
C CYS A 16 17.24 1.15 -4.57
N GLY A 17 16.38 0.12 -4.58
CA GLY A 17 16.61 -1.14 -3.86
C GLY A 17 16.56 -1.03 -2.33
N TYR A 18 16.30 0.14 -1.77
CA TYR A 18 16.23 0.34 -0.32
C TYR A 18 14.99 -0.31 0.29
N GLN A 19 15.13 -0.88 1.48
CA GLN A 19 14.08 -1.61 2.19
C GLN A 19 13.44 -0.83 3.34
N GLY A 20 13.93 0.39 3.65
CA GLY A 20 13.32 1.26 4.65
C GLY A 20 12.19 2.10 4.06
N PHE A 21 11.01 1.99 4.66
CA PHE A 21 9.82 2.72 4.24
C PHE A 21 9.08 3.33 5.43
N THR A 22 8.63 4.56 5.24
CA THR A 22 7.60 5.18 6.08
C THR A 22 6.22 4.77 5.57
N ARG A 23 5.40 4.20 6.47
CA ARG A 23 4.00 3.86 6.18
C ARG A 23 3.07 5.04 6.49
N GLN A 24 2.21 5.40 5.55
CA GLN A 24 1.13 6.35 5.74
C GLN A 24 -0.20 5.75 5.34
N HIS A 25 -1.27 6.17 6.01
CA HIS A 25 -2.63 5.79 5.67
C HIS A 25 -3.36 7.00 5.10
N SER A 26 -3.98 6.81 3.94
CA SER A 26 -4.81 7.82 3.29
C SER A 26 -6.24 7.29 3.21
N ARG A 27 -7.19 8.14 3.61
CA ARG A 27 -8.61 7.94 3.38
C ARG A 27 -9.03 8.89 2.27
N GLN A 28 -9.56 8.34 1.19
CA GLN A 28 -10.13 9.11 0.10
C GLN A 28 -11.63 8.85 0.06
N ASP A 29 -12.42 9.90 0.23
CA ASP A 29 -13.86 9.84 0.07
C ASP A 29 -14.21 10.13 -1.39
N SER A 30 -15.08 9.32 -1.98
CA SER A 30 -15.52 9.52 -3.37
C SER A 30 -16.37 10.79 -3.49
N MET A 31 -16.29 11.46 -4.64
CA MET A 31 -16.97 12.74 -4.93
C MET A 31 -18.51 12.71 -4.74
N TRP A 32 -19.10 11.53 -4.69
CA TRP A 32 -20.55 11.31 -4.50
C TRP A 32 -20.91 10.76 -3.12
N GLY A 33 -19.94 10.63 -2.18
CA GLY A 33 -20.19 10.29 -0.78
C GLY A 33 -20.54 8.83 -0.49
N PHE A 34 -20.60 7.95 -1.49
CA PHE A 34 -21.08 6.57 -1.32
C PHE A 34 -19.99 5.53 -1.01
N THR A 35 -18.72 5.86 -1.22
CA THR A 35 -17.61 4.91 -1.03
C THR A 35 -16.39 5.62 -0.45
N SER A 36 -15.85 5.09 0.64
CA SER A 36 -14.56 5.53 1.18
C SER A 36 -13.49 4.50 0.80
N HIS A 37 -12.44 4.96 0.13
CA HIS A 37 -11.28 4.17 -0.25
C HIS A 37 -10.19 4.34 0.79
N ARG A 38 -9.70 3.22 1.35
CA ARG A 38 -8.53 3.22 2.22
C ARG A 38 -7.32 2.83 1.37
N MET A 39 -6.27 3.63 1.45
CA MET A 39 -5.00 3.39 0.78
C MET A 39 -3.87 3.39 1.81
N THR A 40 -2.97 2.42 1.69
CA THR A 40 -1.69 2.44 2.38
C THR A 40 -0.64 2.96 1.40
N LEU A 41 0.09 3.98 1.82
CA LEU A 41 1.22 4.56 1.09
C LEU A 41 2.50 4.10 1.79
N LEU A 42 3.44 3.52 1.04
CA LEU A 42 4.80 3.26 1.52
C LEU A 42 5.76 4.23 0.84
N ILE A 43 6.36 5.10 1.62
CA ILE A 43 7.29 6.13 1.15
C ILE A 43 8.70 5.65 1.44
N CYS A 44 9.53 5.49 0.42
CA CYS A 44 10.94 5.13 0.60
C CYS A 44 11.68 6.27 1.33
N ASP A 45 12.35 5.97 2.44
CA ASP A 45 13.05 7.02 3.21
C ASP A 45 14.30 7.55 2.48
N ARG A 46 14.82 6.79 1.52
CA ARG A 46 16.02 7.15 0.74
C ARG A 46 15.71 8.03 -0.46
N CYS A 47 14.87 7.57 -1.39
CA CYS A 47 14.59 8.28 -2.64
C CYS A 47 13.21 8.96 -2.67
N ARG A 48 12.43 8.86 -1.57
CA ARG A 48 11.09 9.45 -1.42
C ARG A 48 10.06 8.93 -2.44
N TYR A 49 10.35 7.83 -3.12
CA TYR A 49 9.41 7.15 -4.00
C TYR A 49 8.22 6.60 -3.21
N VAL A 50 7.00 6.81 -3.73
CA VAL A 50 5.75 6.45 -3.05
C VAL A 50 5.10 5.26 -3.74
N LEU A 51 5.04 4.13 -3.03
CA LEU A 51 4.27 2.96 -3.44
C LEU A 51 2.84 3.08 -2.89
N HIS A 52 1.85 2.90 -3.77
CA HIS A 52 0.44 2.96 -3.43
C HIS A 52 -0.11 1.55 -3.36
N PHE A 53 -0.62 1.15 -2.20
CA PHE A 53 -1.31 -0.10 -1.99
C PHE A 53 -2.78 0.19 -1.71
N TYR A 54 -3.65 -0.44 -2.49
CA TYR A 54 -5.08 -0.34 -2.31
C TYR A 54 -5.51 -1.39 -1.27
N ASP A 55 -5.93 -0.95 -0.08
CA ASP A 55 -6.41 -1.87 0.97
C ASP A 55 -7.81 -2.37 0.65
N GLY A 56 -8.70 -1.49 0.16
CA GLY A 56 -10.09 -1.82 -0.12
C GLY A 56 -11.01 -0.59 -0.12
N ASN A 57 -12.26 -0.81 -0.52
CA ASN A 57 -13.36 0.14 -0.37
C ASN A 57 -14.29 -0.29 0.78
N SER A 58 -14.75 0.67 1.58
CA SER A 58 -15.91 0.48 2.45
C SER A 58 -17.13 0.99 1.69
N ILE A 59 -17.99 0.09 1.24
CA ILE A 59 -19.34 0.42 0.77
C ILE A 59 -20.18 0.56 2.06
N PHE A 60 -20.93 1.65 2.19
CA PHE A 60 -21.72 1.96 3.38
C PHE A 60 -22.58 0.76 3.81
N ASP A 61 -22.52 0.43 5.10
CA ASP A 61 -23.54 -0.34 5.82
C ASP A 61 -24.80 0.55 5.83
N ILE A 62 -25.80 0.18 5.02
CA ILE A 62 -27.13 0.78 5.05
C ILE A 62 -27.97 -0.17 5.92
N ASP A 63 -28.28 0.26 7.14
CA ASP A 63 -29.40 -0.25 7.95
C ASP A 63 -30.73 0.25 7.38
#